data_AF-A0A9Q1B9Y7-F1
#
_entry.id   AF-A0A9Q1B9Y7-F1
#
_cell.length_a   1.000
_cell.length_b   1.000
_cell.length_c   1.000
_cell.angle_alpha   90.00
_cell.angle_beta   90.00
_cell.angle_gamma   90.00
#
_symmetry.space_group_name_H-M   'P 1'
#
loop_
_entity.id
_entity.type
_entity.pdbx_description
1 polymer ?
#
loop_
_entity_poly.entity_id
_entity_poly.type
_entity_poly.pdbx_seq_one_letter_code
_entity_poly.pdbx_strand_id
1 'polypeptide(L)'
;MASMPSRSSAEQHIMLCGTCPDDHCQTKLYFPSYDASIECPNCGQRHLRNSLKNIEEVKNAEVAIHNMLRTLLVGNVTPKKTADSVKVLGLSNYHCKLLSPLLTRYGMDKQGKAVPLRYDDTKMV
;
A
#
# COMPACT_ATOMS: atom_id res chain seq x y z
N MET A 1 -13.99 9.31 37.61
CA MET A 1 -14.49 9.64 36.27
C MET A 1 -13.29 9.92 35.38
N ALA A 2 -12.94 8.98 34.48
CA ALA A 2 -12.01 9.22 33.39
C ALA A 2 -12.41 8.27 32.26
N SER A 3 -13.25 8.78 31.38
CA SER A 3 -13.75 8.09 30.20
C SER A 3 -12.60 7.87 29.24
N MET A 4 -12.27 6.61 28.95
CA MET A 4 -11.38 6.27 27.84
C MET A 4 -12.10 6.57 26.51
N PRO A 5 -11.48 7.26 25.54
CA PRO A 5 -12.06 7.33 24.21
C PRO A 5 -11.92 5.96 23.55
N SER A 6 -13.05 5.31 23.32
CA SER A 6 -13.18 4.15 22.45
C SER A 6 -12.69 4.53 21.04
N ARG A 7 -11.45 4.17 20.71
CA ARG A 7 -10.91 4.31 19.35
C ARG A 7 -11.68 3.37 18.44
N SER A 8 -12.57 3.92 17.64
CA SER A 8 -13.23 3.25 16.53
C SER A 8 -12.14 2.73 15.57
N SER A 9 -12.11 1.41 15.35
CA SER A 9 -11.17 0.74 14.45
C SER A 9 -11.23 1.20 12.98
N ALA A 10 -12.14 2.13 12.64
CA ALA A 10 -12.36 2.65 11.28
C ALA A 10 -11.44 3.82 10.90
N GLU A 11 -10.92 4.60 11.86
CA GLU A 11 -10.07 5.78 11.56
C GLU A 11 -8.60 5.43 11.22
N GLN A 12 -8.21 4.15 11.35
CA GLN A 12 -6.81 3.73 11.25
C GLN A 12 -6.35 3.39 9.82
N HIS A 13 -7.22 3.49 8.81
CA HIS A 13 -6.89 3.07 7.43
C HIS A 13 -7.20 4.13 6.38
N ILE A 14 -7.18 5.41 6.76
CA ILE A 14 -7.36 6.52 5.83
C ILE A 14 -6.07 6.73 5.05
N MET A 15 -6.15 6.76 3.72
CA MET A 15 -5.02 7.15 2.87
C MET A 15 -5.01 8.66 2.71
N LEU A 16 -3.88 9.27 3.03
CA LEU A 16 -3.62 10.69 2.80
C LEU A 16 -2.71 10.85 1.59
N CYS A 17 -2.77 12.02 0.99
CA CYS A 17 -1.75 12.47 0.06
C CYS A 17 -1.30 13.88 0.39
N GLY A 18 -0.10 14.23 -0.08
CA GLY A 18 0.49 15.55 0.09
C GLY A 18 1.66 15.71 -0.87
N THR A 19 2.33 16.85 -0.81
CA THR A 19 3.44 17.18 -1.72
C THR A 19 4.74 17.31 -0.94
N CYS A 20 5.82 16.75 -1.49
CA CYS A 20 7.17 16.91 -0.97
C CYS A 20 7.50 18.41 -0.78
N PRO A 21 8.02 18.82 0.39
CA PRO A 21 8.31 20.23 0.67
C PRO A 21 9.50 20.78 -0.10
N ASP A 22 10.37 19.91 -0.61
CA ASP A 22 11.51 20.29 -1.45
C ASP A 22 11.01 20.92 -2.75
N ASP A 23 11.39 22.19 -2.97
CA ASP A 23 10.91 23.01 -4.09
C ASP A 23 11.38 22.51 -5.46
N HIS A 24 12.46 21.71 -5.51
CA HIS A 24 12.90 21.07 -6.75
C HIS A 24 12.20 19.72 -6.98
N CYS A 25 11.75 19.06 -5.93
CA CYS A 25 11.15 17.73 -6.02
C CYS A 25 9.63 17.77 -6.28
N GLN A 26 8.89 18.51 -5.45
CA GLN A 26 7.43 18.68 -5.47
C GLN A 26 6.59 17.43 -5.81
N THR A 27 7.09 16.24 -5.47
CA THR A 27 6.45 14.98 -5.83
C THR A 27 5.23 14.74 -4.96
N LYS A 28 4.12 14.28 -5.56
CA LYS A 28 2.92 13.88 -4.80
C LYS A 28 3.17 12.53 -4.10
N LEU A 29 2.98 12.52 -2.81
CA LEU A 29 3.19 11.41 -1.89
C LEU A 29 1.85 10.84 -1.45
N TYR A 30 1.80 9.52 -1.25
CA TYR A 30 0.64 8.82 -0.72
C TYR A 30 1.08 7.99 0.48
N PHE A 31 0.37 8.14 1.60
CA PHE A 31 0.77 7.52 2.87
C PHE A 31 -0.44 7.30 3.78
N PRO A 32 -0.41 6.27 4.65
CA PRO A 32 -1.46 6.05 5.64
C PRO A 32 -1.53 7.16 6.70
N SER A 33 -2.73 7.41 7.23
CA SER A 33 -3.00 8.40 8.28
C SER A 33 -2.32 8.11 9.62
N TYR A 34 -1.66 6.96 9.80
CA TYR A 34 -0.83 6.65 10.97
C TYR A 34 0.66 6.90 10.76
N ASP A 35 1.14 7.09 9.52
CA ASP A 35 2.57 7.32 9.26
C ASP A 35 2.96 8.78 9.54
N ALA A 36 3.74 8.98 10.60
CA ALA A 36 4.21 10.31 11.00
C ALA A 36 5.45 10.78 10.21
N SER A 37 6.21 9.85 9.64
CA SER A 37 7.44 10.11 8.89
C SER A 37 7.41 9.38 7.55
N ILE A 38 7.41 10.15 6.47
CA ILE A 38 7.18 9.70 5.11
C ILE A 38 8.46 9.88 4.31
N GLU A 39 8.90 8.84 3.61
CA GLU A 39 10.01 8.90 2.66
C GLU A 39 9.52 9.32 1.28
N CYS A 40 10.15 10.33 0.69
CA CYS A 40 9.87 10.73 -0.68
C CYS A 40 10.53 9.74 -1.66
N PRO A 41 9.77 9.07 -2.54
CA PRO A 41 10.34 8.09 -3.47
C PRO A 41 11.15 8.73 -4.60
N ASN A 42 11.06 10.06 -4.79
CA ASN A 42 11.77 10.77 -5.85
C ASN A 42 13.10 11.36 -5.36
N CYS A 43 13.11 12.14 -4.27
CA CYS A 43 14.35 12.73 -3.73
C CYS A 43 15.02 11.88 -2.62
N GLY A 44 14.35 10.85 -2.12
CA GLY A 44 14.85 9.98 -1.04
C GLY A 44 14.82 10.60 0.36
N GLN A 45 14.45 11.86 0.51
CA GLN A 45 14.39 12.52 1.81
C GLN A 45 13.20 12.03 2.65
N ARG A 46 13.38 11.94 3.96
CA ARG A 46 12.29 11.67 4.91
C ARG A 46 11.76 12.97 5.49
N HIS A 47 10.43 13.13 5.45
CA HIS A 47 9.72 14.30 5.93
C HIS A 47 8.75 13.92 7.05
N LEU A 48 8.58 14.81 8.03
CA LEU A 48 7.46 14.69 8.96
C LEU A 48 6.16 14.99 8.22
N ARG A 49 5.06 14.31 8.56
CA ARG A 49 3.75 14.55 7.93
C ARG A 49 3.42 16.04 7.87
N ASN A 50 3.57 16.72 9.00
CA ASN A 50 3.20 18.13 9.16
C ASN A 50 4.06 19.09 8.31
N SER A 51 5.19 18.63 7.76
CA SER A 51 6.04 19.41 6.87
C SER A 51 5.66 19.25 5.39
N LEU A 52 4.80 18.29 5.04
CA LEU A 52 4.30 18.12 3.68
C LEU A 52 3.30 19.22 3.33
N LYS A 53 3.30 19.65 2.06
CA LYS A 53 2.37 20.66 1.54
C LYS A 53 1.06 19.99 1.10
N ASN A 54 -0.07 20.71 1.17
CA ASN A 54 -1.37 20.28 0.61
C ASN A 54 -1.84 18.89 1.06
N ILE A 55 -1.82 18.63 2.37
CA ILE A 55 -2.25 17.34 2.91
C ILE A 55 -3.77 17.22 2.79
N GLU A 56 -4.23 16.18 2.10
CA GLU A 56 -5.64 15.89 1.86
C GLU A 56 -5.92 14.39 1.96
N GLU A 57 -7.17 14.05 2.28
CA GLU A 57 -7.65 12.67 2.24
C GLU A 57 -7.90 12.20 0.81
N VAL A 58 -7.46 10.98 0.49
CA VAL A 58 -7.70 10.35 -0.80
C VAL A 58 -9.11 9.75 -0.81
N LYS A 59 -10.05 10.46 -1.46
CA LYS A 59 -11.46 10.02 -1.57
C LYS A 59 -11.70 8.92 -2.60
N ASN A 60 -10.84 8.81 -3.61
CA ASN A 60 -10.96 7.79 -4.64
C ASN A 60 -10.36 6.46 -4.13
N ALA A 61 -11.21 5.47 -3.92
CA ALA A 61 -10.81 4.16 -3.40
C ALA A 61 -9.81 3.42 -4.30
N GLU A 62 -9.93 3.51 -5.62
CA GLU A 62 -8.99 2.87 -6.56
C GLU A 62 -7.59 3.47 -6.43
N VAL A 63 -7.50 4.81 -6.34
CA VAL A 63 -6.24 5.52 -6.14
C VAL A 63 -5.64 5.17 -4.77
N ALA A 64 -6.47 5.10 -3.73
CA ALA A 64 -6.03 4.72 -2.39
C ALA A 64 -5.45 3.29 -2.36
N ILE A 65 -6.17 2.32 -2.93
CA ILE A 65 -5.75 0.91 -2.99
C ILE A 65 -4.49 0.76 -3.84
N HIS A 66 -4.43 1.39 -5.01
CA HIS A 66 -3.27 1.32 -5.90
C HIS A 66 -2.00 1.80 -5.18
N ASN A 67 -2.07 2.94 -4.50
CA ASN A 67 -0.91 3.50 -3.81
C ASN A 67 -0.56 2.71 -2.55
N MET A 68 -1.55 2.16 -1.84
CA MET A 68 -1.32 1.26 -0.71
C MET A 68 -0.57 0.00 -1.16
N LEU A 69 -1.01 -0.64 -2.25
CA LEU A 69 -0.34 -1.81 -2.82
C LEU A 69 1.05 -1.45 -3.32
N ARG A 70 1.23 -0.30 -3.97
CA ARG A 70 2.55 0.19 -4.39
C ARG A 70 3.50 0.33 -3.20
N THR A 71 3.06 0.93 -2.11
CA THR A 71 3.88 1.09 -0.89
C THR A 71 4.20 -0.26 -0.25
N LEU A 72 3.26 -1.20 -0.20
CA LEU A 72 3.46 -2.52 0.40
C LEU A 72 4.34 -3.46 -0.45
N LEU A 73 4.21 -3.39 -1.77
CA LEU A 73 4.88 -4.32 -2.69
C LEU A 73 6.20 -3.77 -3.24
N VAL A 74 6.31 -2.44 -3.38
CA VAL A 74 7.46 -1.76 -3.98
C VAL A 74 8.21 -0.88 -2.98
N GLY A 75 7.52 -0.41 -1.93
CA GLY A 75 8.14 0.44 -0.91
C GLY A 75 9.05 -0.33 0.05
N ASN A 76 9.87 0.43 0.79
CA ASN A 76 10.79 -0.09 1.82
C ASN A 76 10.07 -0.52 3.11
N VAL A 77 8.80 -0.92 3.05
CA VAL A 77 8.11 -1.52 4.19
C VAL A 77 8.70 -2.91 4.39
N THR A 78 9.79 -3.00 5.15
CA THR A 78 10.32 -4.28 5.57
C THR A 78 9.39 -4.83 6.64
N PRO A 79 8.59 -5.88 6.36
CA PRO A 79 7.92 -6.60 7.43
C PRO A 79 8.99 -7.03 8.45
N LYS A 80 8.62 -7.09 9.73
CA LYS A 80 9.52 -7.56 10.80
C LYS A 80 10.25 -8.81 10.31
N LYS A 81 11.59 -8.80 10.38
CA LYS A 81 12.45 -9.88 9.87
C LYS A 81 11.97 -11.21 10.45
N THR A 82 11.27 -11.96 9.63
CA THR A 82 10.72 -13.29 9.88
C THR A 82 11.20 -14.18 8.73
N ALA A 83 11.00 -15.50 8.83
CA ALA A 83 11.36 -16.42 7.75
C ALA A 83 10.75 -16.00 6.39
N ASP A 84 9.60 -15.33 6.39
CA ASP A 84 8.90 -14.85 5.20
C ASP A 84 9.51 -13.60 4.55
N SER A 85 10.54 -12.99 5.16
CA SER A 85 11.22 -11.79 4.65
C SER A 85 12.36 -12.08 3.66
N VAL A 86 12.76 -13.36 3.51
CA VAL A 86 13.77 -13.77 2.53
C VAL A 86 13.26 -13.49 1.11
N LYS A 87 14.08 -12.80 0.32
CA LYS A 87 13.75 -12.44 -1.07
C LYS A 87 14.42 -13.39 -2.05
N VAL A 88 13.65 -13.90 -3.00
CA VAL A 88 14.12 -14.64 -4.19
C VAL A 88 13.66 -13.84 -5.41
N LEU A 89 14.60 -13.48 -6.30
CA LEU A 89 14.32 -12.61 -7.46
C LEU A 89 13.61 -11.29 -7.10
N GLY A 90 13.91 -10.74 -5.93
CA GLY A 90 13.33 -9.47 -5.45
C GLY A 90 11.96 -9.60 -4.74
N LEU A 91 11.30 -10.75 -4.78
CA LEU A 91 10.03 -11.02 -4.08
C LEU A 91 10.25 -11.89 -2.85
N SER A 92 9.46 -11.67 -1.79
CA SER A 92 9.55 -12.47 -0.56
C SER A 92 8.29 -13.31 -0.41
N ASN A 93 8.36 -14.36 0.42
CA ASN A 93 7.20 -15.19 0.73
C ASN A 93 6.05 -14.35 1.33
N TYR A 94 6.36 -13.28 2.07
CA TYR A 94 5.36 -12.32 2.53
C TYR A 94 4.59 -11.68 1.36
N HIS A 95 5.30 -11.20 0.32
CA HIS A 95 4.67 -10.62 -0.87
C HIS A 95 3.81 -11.67 -1.60
N CYS A 96 4.32 -12.90 -1.75
CA CYS A 96 3.59 -13.98 -2.40
C CYS A 96 2.29 -14.33 -1.63
N LYS A 97 2.34 -14.36 -0.29
CA LYS A 97 1.15 -14.58 0.55
C LYS A 97 0.13 -13.46 0.44
N LEU A 98 0.56 -12.20 0.35
CA LEU A 98 -0.34 -11.07 0.14
C LEU A 98 -1.03 -11.10 -1.23
N LEU A 99 -0.31 -11.54 -2.26
CA LEU A 99 -0.84 -11.63 -3.63
C LEU A 99 -1.73 -12.86 -3.83
N SER A 100 -1.60 -13.92 -3.02
CA SER A 100 -2.28 -15.20 -3.25
C SER A 100 -3.81 -15.10 -3.40
N PRO A 101 -4.56 -14.26 -2.65
CA PRO A 101 -6.01 -14.16 -2.84
C PRO A 101 -6.38 -13.50 -4.17
N LEU A 102 -5.55 -12.57 -4.66
CA LEU A 102 -5.72 -11.96 -5.97
C LEU A 102 -5.43 -12.97 -7.07
N LEU A 103 -4.33 -13.72 -6.96
CA LEU A 103 -3.93 -14.73 -7.93
C LEU A 103 -4.88 -15.95 -7.98
N THR A 104 -5.66 -16.17 -6.92
CA THR A 104 -6.73 -17.20 -6.88
C THR A 104 -8.00 -16.74 -7.59
N ARG A 105 -8.17 -15.43 -7.80
CA ARG A 105 -9.36 -14.84 -8.45
C ARG A 105 -9.08 -14.32 -9.86
N TYR A 106 -7.83 -13.96 -10.15
CA TYR A 106 -7.43 -13.33 -11.40
C TYR A 106 -6.20 -14.04 -11.98
N GLY A 107 -6.25 -14.30 -13.28
CA GLY A 107 -5.13 -14.73 -14.09
C GLY A 107 -4.69 -13.61 -15.03
N MET A 108 -3.93 -13.94 -16.07
CA MET A 108 -3.55 -13.02 -17.14
C MET A 108 -4.03 -13.54 -18.48
N ASP A 109 -4.46 -12.64 -19.36
CA ASP A 109 -4.65 -13.00 -20.76
C ASP A 109 -3.31 -13.12 -21.51
N LYS A 110 -3.36 -13.45 -22.79
CA LYS A 110 -2.15 -13.58 -23.63
C LYS A 110 -1.38 -12.27 -23.80
N GLN A 111 -1.99 -11.13 -23.49
CA GLN A 111 -1.37 -9.81 -23.53
C GLN A 111 -0.80 -9.39 -22.16
N GLY A 112 -0.91 -10.25 -21.14
CA GLY A 112 -0.43 -9.97 -19.79
C GLY A 112 -1.39 -9.09 -18.98
N LYS A 113 -2.62 -8.85 -19.44
CA LYS A 113 -3.61 -8.09 -18.70
C LYS A 113 -4.31 -8.98 -17.68
N ALA A 114 -4.46 -8.49 -16.46
CA ALA A 114 -5.21 -9.19 -15.42
C ALA A 114 -6.67 -9.40 -15.85
N VAL A 115 -7.14 -10.65 -15.81
CA VAL A 115 -8.51 -11.05 -16.14
C VAL A 115 -9.06 -11.98 -15.06
N PRO A 116 -10.36 -11.90 -14.72
CA PRO A 116 -10.97 -12.85 -13.78
C PRO A 116 -10.77 -14.29 -14.26
N LEU A 117 -10.38 -15.17 -13.34
CA LEU A 117 -10.41 -16.61 -13.61
C LEU A 117 -11.87 -17.01 -13.73
N ARG A 118 -12.22 -17.67 -14.84
CA ARG A 118 -13.53 -18.31 -14.97
C ARG A 118 -13.50 -19.55 -14.08
N TYR A 119 -14.30 -19.55 -13.02
CA TYR A 119 -14.62 -20.77 -12.31
C TYR A 119 -15.61 -21.54 -13.19
N ASP A 120 -15.13 -22.59 -13.86
CA ASP A 120 -16.03 -23.64 -14.35
C ASP A 120 -16.36 -24.53 -13.14
N ASP A 121 -17.56 -24.40 -12.60
CA ASP A 121 -18.10 -25.17 -11.46
C ASP A 121 -18.19 -26.69 -11.72
N THR A 122 -17.67 -27.21 -12.84
CA THR A 122 -17.83 -28.61 -13.28
C THR A 122 -16.66 -29.53 -12.91
N LYS A 123 -15.66 -29.07 -12.15
CA LYS A 123 -14.55 -29.93 -11.70
C LYS A 123 -14.16 -29.72 -10.24
N MET A 124 -15.11 -29.92 -9.35
CA MET A 124 -14.83 -30.28 -7.96
C MET A 124 -15.78 -31.38 -7.49
N VAL A 125 -15.71 -32.56 -8.12
CA VAL A 125 -15.72 -33.91 -7.52
C VAL A 125 -15.02 -34.85 -8.51
#